data_AF-A0A1W9TYM8-F1
#
_entry.id   AF-A0A1W9TYM8-F1
#
_cell.length_a   1.000
_cell.length_b   1.000
_cell.length_c   1.000
_cell.angle_alpha   90.00
_cell.angle_beta   90.00
_cell.angle_gamma   90.00
#
_symmetry.space_group_name_H-M   'P 1'
#
loop_
_entity.id
_entity.type
_entity.pdbx_description
1 polymer ?
#
loop_
_entity_poly.entity_id
_entity_poly.type
_entity_poly.pdbx_seq_one_letter_code
_entity_poly.pdbx_strand_id
1 'polypeptide(L)' 'MASIDEQVLRAAKEIVVKFIEGGRVSPAGFSETFKDIYSTVEETVKGSKESKENPGQKSENDKKDK' A
#
# COMPACT_ATOMS: atom_id res chain seq x y z
N MET A 1 -4.80 -12.50 17.88
CA MET A 1 -4.05 -12.25 16.63
C MET A 1 -3.96 -10.75 16.45
N ALA A 2 -2.77 -10.18 16.16
CA ALA A 2 -2.63 -8.76 15.88
C ALA A 2 -3.51 -8.35 14.69
N SER A 3 -4.04 -7.12 14.68
CA SER A 3 -4.84 -6.63 13.54
C SER A 3 -4.01 -6.65 12.26
N ILE A 4 -4.64 -6.79 11.11
CA ILE A 4 -3.98 -6.65 9.80
C ILE A 4 -3.25 -5.31 9.72
N ASP A 5 -3.86 -4.21 10.21
CA ASP A 5 -3.21 -2.90 10.22
C ASP A 5 -1.95 -2.88 11.10
N GLU A 6 -1.99 -3.60 12.23
CA GLU A 6 -0.83 -3.72 13.11
C GLU A 6 0.29 -4.55 12.45
N GLN A 7 -0.07 -5.58 11.68
CA GLN A 7 0.89 -6.36 10.90
C GLN A 7 1.53 -5.53 9.79
N VAL A 8 0.74 -4.73 9.07
CA VAL A 8 1.24 -3.79 8.04
C VAL A 8 2.20 -2.78 8.68
N LEU A 9 1.83 -2.19 9.81
CA LEU A 9 2.66 -1.20 10.50
C LEU A 9 4.00 -1.80 10.97
N ARG A 10 3.97 -3.01 11.54
CA ARG A 10 5.21 -3.70 11.96
C ARG A 10 6.11 -4.03 10.77
N ALA A 11 5.55 -4.54 9.68
CA ALA A 11 6.30 -4.86 8.47
C ALA A 11 6.96 -3.60 7.87
N ALA A 12 6.21 -2.52 7.71
CA ALA A 12 6.74 -1.25 7.21
C ALA A 12 7.87 -0.71 8.08
N LYS A 13 7.71 -0.76 9.41
CA LYS A 13 8.74 -0.36 10.39
C LYS A 13 10.02 -1.17 10.22
N GLU A 14 9.93 -2.49 10.09
CA GLU A 14 11.11 -3.33 9.95
C GLU A 14 11.85 -3.11 8.62
N ILE A 15 11.13 -2.91 7.52
CA ILE A 15 11.75 -2.67 6.20
C ILE A 15 12.53 -1.36 6.23
N VAL A 16 11.94 -0.26 6.72
CA VAL A 16 12.62 1.04 6.75
C VAL A 16 13.85 1.02 7.66
N VAL A 17 13.78 0.35 8.82
CA VAL A 17 14.92 0.21 9.73
C VAL A 17 16.05 -0.56 9.05
N LYS A 18 15.75 -1.68 8.38
CA LYS A 18 16.75 -2.46 7.61
C LYS A 18 17.37 -1.65 6.46
N PHE A 19 16.61 -0.78 5.80
CA PHE A 19 17.15 0.10 4.76
C PHE A 19 18.10 1.16 5.33
N ILE A 20 17.80 1.67 6.53
CA ILE A 20 18.68 2.60 7.23
C ILE A 20 19.95 1.91 7.72
N GLU A 21 19.82 0.74 8.36
CA GLU A 21 20.96 -0.08 8.81
C GLU A 21 21.85 -0.52 7.65
N GLY A 22 21.25 -0.82 6.49
CA GLY A 22 21.95 -1.18 5.26
C GLY A 22 22.49 0.01 4.46
N GLY A 23 22.32 1.24 4.94
CA GLY A 23 22.80 2.47 4.29
C GLY A 23 22.12 2.80 2.96
N ARG A 24 20.94 2.23 2.69
CA ARG A 24 20.15 2.51 1.47
C ARG A 24 19.27 3.74 1.62
N VAL A 25 18.88 4.07 2.84
CA VAL A 25 18.08 5.24 3.20
C VAL A 25 18.75 5.93 4.37
N SER A 26 18.82 7.27 4.38
CA SER A 26 19.32 8.01 5.53
C SER A 26 18.22 8.17 6.58
N PRO A 27 18.55 8.36 7.88
CA PRO A 27 17.54 8.66 8.89
C PRO A 27 16.68 9.90 8.57
N ALA A 28 17.24 10.87 7.83
CA ALA A 28 16.50 12.05 7.37
C ALA A 28 15.42 11.73 6.33
N GLY A 29 15.61 10.68 5.52
CA GLY A 29 14.64 10.21 4.53
C GLY A 29 13.50 9.35 5.11
N PHE A 30 13.54 9.02 6.41
CA PHE A 30 12.60 8.09 7.04
C PHE A 30 11.12 8.43 6.76
N SER A 31 10.73 9.70 6.88
CA SER A 31 9.33 10.11 6.80
C SER A 31 8.70 9.81 5.44
N GLU A 32 9.44 10.04 4.36
CA GLU A 32 9.00 9.77 2.99
C GLU A 32 9.02 8.27 2.72
N THR A 33 10.18 7.63 2.93
CA THR A 33 10.35 6.19 2.64
C THR A 33 9.39 5.31 3.45
N PHE A 34 9.10 5.65 4.71
CA PHE A 34 8.16 4.88 5.52
C PHE A 34 6.74 4.92 4.94
N LYS A 35 6.29 6.07 4.42
CA LYS A 35 4.97 6.19 3.80
C LYS A 35 4.88 5.35 2.53
N ASP A 36 5.89 5.42 1.67
CA ASP A 36 5.94 4.64 0.43
C ASP A 36 5.92 3.13 0.71
N ILE A 37 6.73 2.68 1.67
CA ILE A 37 6.74 1.27 2.10
C ILE A 37 5.40 0.88 2.72
N TYR A 38 4.84 1.70 3.60
CA TYR A 38 3.57 1.43 4.26
C TYR A 38 2.46 1.26 3.23
N SER A 39 2.31 2.20 2.29
CA SER A 39 1.31 2.12 1.22
C SER A 39 1.51 0.88 0.35
N THR A 40 2.75 0.58 -0.04
CA THR A 40 3.06 -0.63 -0.84
C THR A 40 2.62 -1.91 -0.13
N VAL A 41 2.94 -2.04 1.17
CA VAL A 41 2.56 -3.22 1.97
C VAL A 41 1.05 -3.26 2.20
N GLU A 42 0.44 -2.13 2.52
CA GLU A 42 -1.00 -1.99 2.73
C GLU A 42 -1.79 -2.41 1.49
N GLU A 43 -1.43 -1.87 0.32
CA GLU A 43 -2.04 -2.20 -0.97
C GLU A 43 -1.87 -3.68 -1.32
N THR A 44 -0.70 -4.26 -1.03
CA THR A 44 -0.48 -5.70 -1.28
C THR A 44 -1.41 -6.57 -0.43
N VAL A 45 -1.63 -6.19 0.84
CA VAL A 45 -2.43 -6.95 1.81
C VAL A 45 -3.93 -6.69 1.69
N LYS A 46 -4.33 -5.46 1.32
CA LYS A 46 -5.73 -5.04 1.20
C LYS A 46 -6.24 -5.12 -0.25
N GLY A 47 -5.43 -4.79 -1.25
CA GLY A 47 -5.78 -4.90 -2.67
C GLY A 47 -5.92 -6.34 -3.19
N SER A 48 -5.33 -7.30 -2.48
CA SER A 48 -5.63 -8.73 -2.68
C SER A 48 -7.01 -9.17 -2.17
N LYS A 49 -7.72 -8.32 -1.41
CA LYS A 49 -9.10 -8.58 -0.98
C LYS A 49 -10.16 -8.06 -1.96
N GLU A 50 -9.87 -6.99 -2.70
CA GLU A 50 -10.83 -6.42 -3.67
C GLU A 50 -10.93 -7.19 -5.00
N SER A 51 -9.99 -8.10 -5.29
CA SER A 51 -9.98 -8.87 -6.54
C SER A 51 -10.81 -10.18 -6.49
N LYS A 52 -11.66 -10.39 -5.47
CA LYS A 52 -12.54 -11.57 -5.37
C LYS A 52 -14.05 -11.31 -5.44
N GLU A 53 -14.53 -10.08 -5.58
CA GLU A 53 -15.98 -9.82 -5.71
C GLU A 53 -16.30 -8.70 -6.73
N ASN A 54 -16.27 -9.02 -8.03
CA ASN A 54 -17.37 -8.71 -8.98
C ASN A 54 -17.04 -9.10 -10.45
N PRO A 55 -17.69 -10.12 -11.04
CA PRO A 55 -17.82 -10.22 -12.48
C PRO A 55 -19.04 -9.39 -12.93
N GLY A 56 -18.78 -8.16 -13.38
CA GLY A 56 -19.65 -7.47 -14.33
C GLY A 56 -20.52 -6.34 -13.77
N GLN A 57 -20.24 -5.12 -14.22
CA GLN A 57 -21.26 -4.30 -14.87
C GLN A 57 -20.63 -3.25 -15.80
N LYS A 58 -21.33 -3.03 -16.90
CA LYS A 58 -20.89 -2.47 -18.18
C LYS A 58 -20.71 -0.95 -18.17
N SER A 59 -19.83 -0.53 -19.07
CA SER A 59 -19.83 0.71 -19.84
C SER A 59 -21.23 1.25 -20.21
N GLU A 60 -21.50 2.52 -19.93
CA GLU A 60 -22.29 3.44 -20.77
C GLU A 60 -22.23 4.87 -20.19
N ASN A 61 -21.67 5.84 -20.90
CA ASN A 61 -22.48 6.92 -21.49
C ASN A 61 -21.62 7.82 -22.39
N ASP A 62 -21.76 7.61 -23.69
CA ASP A 62 -21.52 8.61 -24.71
C ASP A 62 -22.87 9.27 -24.98
N LYS A 63 -23.03 10.54 -24.55
CA LYS A 63 -24.10 11.43 -25.03
C LYS A 63 -23.82 12.86 -24.60
N LYS A 64 -23.23 13.64 -25.50
CA LYS A 64 -23.32 15.11 -25.46
C LYS A 64 -23.58 15.64 -26.87
N ASP A 65 -24.84 15.53 -27.28
CA ASP A 65 -25.43 16.37 -28.32
C ASP A 65 -26.55 17.19 -27.69
N LYS A 66 -26.28 18.47 -27.44
CA LYS A 66 -27.26 19.55 -27.55
C LYS A 66 -26.55 20.88 -27.75
#